data_AF-A0A6I1W8H6-F1
#
_entry.id   AF-A0A6I1W8H6-F1
#
_cell.length_a   1.000
_cell.length_b   1.000
_cell.length_c   1.000
_cell.angle_alpha   90.00
_cell.angle_beta   90.00
_cell.angle_gamma   90.00
#
_symmetry.space_group_name_H-M   'P 1'
#
loop_
_entity.id
_entity.type
_entity.pdbx_description
1 polymer ?
#
loop_
_entity_poly.entity_id
_entity_poly.type
_entity_poly.pdbx_seq_one_letter_code
_entity_poly.pdbx_strand_id
1 'polypeptide(L)' 'QRWIILGLVVVALIWPFYGSRGAVDIATLILIYVMLGLGLNIVVGLAGLLDLGYVGFYAVGAYTYALLAHYFGLS' A
#
# COMPACT_ATOMS: atom_id res chain seq x y z
N GLN A 1 -14.19 6.00 -24.12
CA GLN A 1 -13.48 5.05 -23.25
C GLN A 1 -12.33 5.70 -22.47
N ARG A 2 -11.32 6.31 -23.11
CA ARG A 2 -10.22 7.01 -22.40
C ARG A 2 -10.68 8.03 -21.35
N TRP A 3 -11.70 8.84 -21.67
CA TRP A 3 -12.27 9.83 -20.76
C TRP A 3 -12.97 9.22 -19.54
N ILE A 4 -13.54 8.01 -19.67
CA ILE A 4 -14.18 7.29 -18.57
C ILE A 4 -13.12 6.74 -17.62
N ILE A 5 -12.02 6.20 -18.16
CA ILE A 5 -10.88 5.73 -17.38
C ILE A 5 -10.24 6.89 -16.61
N LEU A 6 -10.03 8.03 -17.27
CA LEU A 6 -9.52 9.23 -16.62
C LEU A 6 -10.45 9.74 -15.52
N GLY A 7 -11.76 9.76 -15.76
CA GLY A 7 -12.74 10.11 -14.74
C GLY A 7 -12.69 9.19 -13.51
N LEU A 8 -12.58 7.87 -13.73
CA LEU A 8 -12.46 6.88 -12.64
C LEU A 8 -11.17 7.05 -11.83
N VAL A 9 -10.03 7.31 -12.49
CA VAL A 9 -8.74 7.54 -11.80
C VAL A 9 -8.81 8.80 -10.94
N VAL A 10 -9.41 9.88 -11.46
CA VAL A 10 -9.56 11.15 -10.71
C VAL A 10 -10.47 10.96 -9.50
N VAL A 11 -11.59 10.25 -9.65
CA VAL A 11 -12.48 9.93 -8.53
C VAL A 11 -11.77 9.07 -7.49
N ALA A 12 -11.00 8.06 -7.90
CA ALA A 12 -10.23 7.22 -6.99
C ALA A 12 -9.15 8.01 -6.23
N LEU A 13 -8.53 9.01 -6.86
CA LEU A 13 -7.54 9.87 -6.22
C LEU A 13 -8.15 10.84 -5.21
N ILE A 14 -9.37 11.31 -5.47
CA ILE A 14 -10.06 12.30 -4.64
C ILE A 14 -10.82 11.65 -3.49
N TRP A 15 -11.28 10.40 -3.67
CA TRP A 15 -12.00 9.60 -2.68
C TRP A 15 -11.35 9.55 -1.28
N PRO A 16 -10.03 9.33 -1.10
CA PRO A 16 -9.43 9.28 0.25
C PRO A 16 -9.49 10.61 1.01
N PHE A 17 -9.74 11.74 0.35
CA PHE A 17 -9.89 13.04 1.01
C PHE A 17 -11.28 13.27 1.61
N TYR A 18 -12.28 12.51 1.14
CA TYR A 18 -13.66 12.56 1.63
C TYR A 18 -14.07 11.32 2.43
N GLY A 19 -13.25 10.26 2.41
CA GLY A 19 -13.47 9.03 3.18
C GLY A 19 -13.20 9.23 4.68
N SER A 20 -13.92 8.48 5.53
CA SER A 20 -13.63 8.43 6.96
C SER A 20 -12.23 7.84 7.21
N ARG A 21 -11.57 8.24 8.31
CA ARG A 21 -10.20 7.76 8.66
C ARG A 21 -10.07 6.23 8.52
N GLY A 22 -11.04 5.47 9.04
CA GLY A 22 -11.04 4.01 8.92
C GLY A 22 -11.19 3.48 7.48
N ALA A 23 -11.93 4.15 6.61
CA ALA A 23 -12.03 3.75 5.20
C ALA A 23 -10.71 3.99 4.46
N VAL A 24 -10.01 5.08 4.78
CA VAL A 24 -8.68 5.40 4.23
C VAL A 24 -7.62 4.42 4.76
N ASP A 25 -7.67 4.06 6.03
CA ASP A 25 -6.75 3.08 6.64
C ASP A 25 -6.92 1.70 5.99
N ILE A 26 -8.17 1.23 5.87
CA ILE A 26 -8.47 -0.05 5.21
C ILE A 26 -8.03 -0.02 3.74
N ALA A 27 -8.33 1.06 3.01
CA ALA A 27 -7.89 1.21 1.62
C ALA A 27 -6.36 1.18 1.50
N THR A 28 -5.65 1.82 2.42
CA THR A 28 -4.19 1.83 2.47
C THR A 28 -3.64 0.43 2.71
N LEU A 29 -4.20 -0.31 3.68
CA LEU A 29 -3.82 -1.71 3.94
C LEU A 29 -4.06 -2.62 2.73
N ILE A 30 -5.20 -2.47 2.04
CA ILE A 30 -5.49 -3.21 0.81
C ILE A 30 -4.44 -2.89 -0.25
N LEU A 31 -4.11 -1.61 -0.44
CA LEU A 31 -3.12 -1.19 -1.44
C LEU A 31 -1.74 -1.79 -1.16
N ILE A 32 -1.32 -1.79 0.11
CA ILE A 32 -0.09 -2.42 0.57
C ILE A 32 -0.10 -3.91 0.21
N TYR A 33 -1.16 -4.66 0.56
CA TYR A 33 -1.23 -6.08 0.24
C TYR A 33 -1.24 -6.37 -1.26
N VAL A 34 -1.89 -5.52 -2.06
CA VAL A 34 -1.84 -5.63 -3.53
C VAL A 34 -0.43 -5.40 -4.04
N MET A 35 0.28 -4.38 -3.54
CA MET A 35 1.69 -4.15 -3.90
C MET A 35 2.59 -5.32 -3.49
N LEU A 36 2.36 -5.92 -2.31
CA LEU A 36 3.11 -7.11 -1.91
C LEU A 36 2.80 -8.30 -2.84
N GLY A 37 1.52 -8.56 -3.11
CA GLY A 37 1.10 -9.62 -4.02
C GLY A 37 1.70 -9.45 -5.43
N LEU A 38 1.70 -8.24 -5.97
CA LEU A 38 2.34 -7.93 -7.25
C LEU A 38 3.86 -8.12 -7.18
N GLY A 39 4.51 -7.69 -6.10
CA GLY A 39 5.95 -7.90 -5.87
C GLY A 39 6.33 -9.39 -5.89
N LEU A 40 5.55 -10.23 -5.22
CA LEU A 40 5.74 -11.69 -5.24
C LEU A 40 5.54 -12.27 -6.66
N ASN A 41 4.51 -11.82 -7.38
CA ASN A 41 4.24 -12.26 -8.75
C ASN A 41 5.37 -11.86 -9.71
N ILE A 42 5.98 -10.67 -9.52
CA ILE A 42 7.10 -10.20 -10.34
C ILE A 42 8.37 -11.01 -10.03
N VAL A 43 8.73 -11.17 -8.77
CA VAL A 43 9.97 -11.88 -8.37
C VAL A 43 9.92 -13.36 -8.74
N VAL A 44 8.83 -14.05 -8.39
CA VAL A 44 8.68 -15.48 -8.68
C VAL A 44 8.41 -15.72 -10.17
N GLY A 45 7.68 -14.82 -10.83
CA GLY A 45 7.29 -14.95 -12.23
C GLY A 45 8.39 -14.65 -13.25
N LEU A 46 9.33 -13.73 -12.95
CA LEU A 46 10.43 -13.37 -13.87
C LEU A 46 11.79 -13.94 -13.51
N ALA A 47 12.16 -14.01 -12.23
CA ALA A 47 13.50 -14.43 -11.81
C ALA A 47 13.60 -15.94 -11.49
N GLY A 48 12.46 -16.64 -11.32
CA GLY A 48 12.41 -18.06 -10.97
C GLY A 48 13.01 -18.42 -9.61
N LEU A 49 13.44 -17.41 -8.84
CA LEU A 49 14.04 -17.52 -7.51
C LEU A 49 13.25 -16.63 -6.54
N LEU A 50 12.92 -17.18 -5.37
CA LEU A 50 12.17 -16.50 -4.32
C LEU A 50 13.09 -15.53 -3.56
N ASP A 51 13.08 -14.24 -3.94
CA ASP A 51 13.67 -13.17 -3.13
C ASP A 51 12.58 -12.39 -2.37
N LEU A 52 12.54 -12.58 -1.05
CA LEU A 52 11.55 -11.98 -0.15
C LEU A 52 12.04 -10.68 0.49
N GLY A 53 13.18 -10.12 0.04
CA GLY A 53 13.75 -8.89 0.60
C GLY A 53 12.75 -7.73 0.68
N TYR A 54 11.83 -7.63 -0.28
CA TYR A 54 10.83 -6.56 -0.32
C TYR A 54 9.82 -6.62 0.85
N VAL A 55 9.45 -7.83 1.33
CA VAL A 55 8.58 -7.99 2.53
C VAL A 55 9.35 -7.63 3.80
N GLY A 56 10.65 -7.94 3.84
CA GLY A 56 11.53 -7.56 4.95
C GLY A 56 11.60 -6.05 5.13
N PHE A 57 11.80 -5.30 4.04
CA PHE A 57 11.82 -3.83 4.09
C PHE A 57 10.45 -3.22 4.47
N TYR A 58 9.35 -3.84 4.05
CA TYR A 58 8.00 -3.45 4.50
C TYR A 58 7.84 -3.59 6.02
N ALA A 59 8.27 -4.72 6.60
CA ALA A 59 8.19 -4.96 8.04
C ALA A 59 9.05 -3.97 8.85
N VAL A 60 10.26 -3.66 8.37
CA VAL A 60 11.13 -2.66 9.01
C VAL A 60 10.48 -1.29 9.02
N GLY A 61 9.89 -0.86 7.90
CA GLY A 61 9.17 0.43 7.82
C GLY A 61 7.97 0.52 8.76
N ALA A 62 7.15 -0.54 8.84
CA ALA A 62 6.02 -0.59 9.75
C ALA A 62 6.46 -0.53 11.23
N TYR A 63 7.57 -1.20 11.57
CA TYR A 63 8.14 -1.14 12.91
C TYR A 63 8.67 0.25 13.24
N THR A 64 9.39 0.88 12.31
CA THR A 64 9.87 2.26 12.49
C THR A 64 8.70 3.23 12.65
N TYR A 65 7.62 3.08 11.86
CA TYR A 65 6.42 3.89 12.01
C TYR A 65 5.76 3.69 13.38
N ALA A 66 5.59 2.44 13.83
CA ALA A 66 5.03 2.14 15.15
C ALA A 66 5.86 2.75 16.28
N LEU A 67 7.19 2.69 16.16
CA LEU A 67 8.11 3.28 17.13
C LEU A 67 8.02 4.81 17.13
N LEU A 68 7.93 5.44 15.95
CA LEU A 68 7.72 6.88 15.82
C LEU A 68 6.37 7.30 16.41
N ALA A 69 5.30 6.59 16.08
CA ALA A 69 3.96 6.82 16.63
C ALA A 69 3.96 6.71 18.16
N HIS A 70 4.65 5.72 18.71
CA HIS A 70 4.79 5.52 20.16
C HIS A 70 5.56 6.67 20.84
N TYR A 71 6.70 7.10 20.28
CA TYR A 71 7.50 8.18 20.88
C TYR A 71 6.86 9.56 20.72
N PHE A 72 6.15 9.82 19.61
CA PHE A 72 5.51 11.11 19.35
C PHE A 72 4.05 11.18 19.85
N GLY A 73 3.53 10.10 20.44
CA GLY A 73 2.15 10.04 20.95
C GLY A 73 1.08 10.19 19.86
N LEU A 74 1.43 9.89 18.61
CA LEU A 74 0.52 9.97 17.47
C LEU A 74 -0.24 8.63 17.38
N SER A 75 -1.46 8.60 17.89
CA SER A 75 -2.41 7.48 17.79
C SER A 75 -3.45 7.71 16.70
#